data_AF-W5T0S4-F1
#
_entry.id   AF-W5T0S4-F1
#
_cell.length_a   1.000
_cell.length_b   1.000
_cell.length_c   1.000
_cell.angle_alpha   90.00
_cell.angle_beta   90.00
_cell.angle_gamma   90.00
#
_symmetry.space_group_name_H-M   'P 1'
#
loop_
_entity.id
_entity.type
_entity.pdbx_description
1 polymer ?
#
loop_
_entity_poly.entity_id
_entity_poly.type
_entity_poly.pdbx_seq_one_letter_code
_entity_poly.pdbx_strand_id
1 'polypeptide(L)'
;MLYVKDRNNTFGYGNVTKTFLKLRAGMSHKFRIAPIKPISNKFTRIITLIEPFATSKLSIMDYLSKSAIADIYQYKGDGKSADDSLDSLSAAYMLLTLGTRSLKAHFIKIRFL
;
A
#
# COMPACT_ATOMS: atom_id res chain seq x y z
N MET A 1 7.49 11.76 1.28
CA MET A 1 7.02 11.22 -0.02
C MET A 1 5.77 10.41 0.26
N LEU A 2 4.71 10.55 -0.54
CA LEU A 2 3.44 9.85 -0.37
C LEU A 2 3.19 8.93 -1.58
N TYR A 3 2.92 7.65 -1.31
CA TYR A 3 2.48 6.71 -2.32
C TYR A 3 0.96 6.56 -2.26
N VAL A 4 0.30 6.59 -3.42
CA VAL A 4 -1.15 6.47 -3.51
C VAL A 4 -1.51 5.30 -4.41
N LYS A 5 -2.23 4.31 -3.86
CA LYS A 5 -2.73 3.18 -4.64
C LYS A 5 -4.18 3.43 -5.03
N ASP A 6 -4.39 3.90 -6.26
CA ASP A 6 -5.71 3.98 -6.88
C ASP A 6 -5.93 2.72 -7.72
N ARG A 7 -6.79 1.78 -7.26
CA ARG A 7 -7.04 0.47 -7.91
C ARG A 7 -7.19 0.56 -9.43
N ASN A 8 -7.94 1.56 -9.88
CA ASN A 8 -8.32 1.70 -11.29
C ASN A 8 -7.57 2.82 -12.03
N ASN A 9 -6.70 3.58 -11.36
CA ASN A 9 -6.09 4.76 -11.98
C ASN A 9 -4.65 5.03 -11.52
N THR A 10 -3.70 4.51 -12.30
CA THR A 10 -2.28 4.60 -11.94
C THR A 10 -1.55 5.70 -12.72
N PHE A 11 -2.30 6.48 -13.49
CA PHE A 11 -1.83 7.72 -14.13
C PHE A 11 -1.99 8.93 -13.20
N GLY A 12 -2.59 8.74 -12.03
CA GLY A 12 -2.80 9.80 -11.04
C GLY A 12 -4.08 10.60 -11.20
N TYR A 13 -4.99 10.17 -12.08
CA TYR A 13 -6.31 10.80 -12.21
C TYR A 13 -7.36 10.19 -11.28
N GLY A 14 -6.95 9.27 -10.40
CA GLY A 14 -7.82 8.67 -9.39
C GLY A 14 -8.27 9.70 -8.35
N ASN A 15 -9.43 9.45 -7.75
CA ASN A 15 -10.03 10.40 -6.80
C ASN A 15 -9.13 10.61 -5.58
N VAL A 16 -8.47 9.56 -5.09
CA VAL A 16 -7.56 9.66 -3.94
C VAL A 16 -6.35 10.51 -4.31
N THR A 17 -5.72 10.23 -5.45
CA THR A 17 -4.58 11.03 -5.94
C THR A 17 -4.96 12.50 -6.13
N LYS A 18 -6.12 12.79 -6.76
CA LYS A 18 -6.63 14.16 -6.94
C LYS A 18 -6.86 14.87 -5.61
N THR A 19 -7.41 14.21 -4.60
CA THR A 19 -7.60 14.77 -3.26
C THR A 19 -6.26 15.15 -2.63
N PHE A 20 -5.26 14.26 -2.66
CA PHE A 20 -3.94 14.57 -2.11
C PHE A 20 -3.21 15.67 -2.89
N LEU A 21 -3.38 15.75 -4.22
CA LEU A 21 -2.85 16.86 -5.02
C LEU A 21 -3.46 18.20 -4.61
N LYS A 22 -4.78 18.25 -4.36
CA LYS A 22 -5.46 19.46 -3.87
C LYS A 22 -4.96 19.86 -2.48
N LEU A 23 -4.86 18.91 -1.55
CA LEU A 23 -4.33 19.16 -0.21
C LEU A 23 -2.90 19.72 -0.27
N ARG A 24 -2.03 19.09 -1.08
CA ARG A 24 -0.66 19.55 -1.29
C ARG A 24 -0.58 20.97 -1.84
N ALA A 25 -1.52 21.37 -2.71
CA ALA A 25 -1.53 22.71 -3.30
C ALA A 25 -1.74 23.81 -2.24
N GLY A 26 -2.47 23.51 -1.16
CA GLY A 26 -2.71 24.44 -0.05
C GLY A 26 -1.63 24.44 1.04
N MET A 27 -0.51 23.74 0.85
CA MET A 27 0.56 23.61 1.85
C MET A 27 1.80 24.43 1.46
N SER A 28 2.48 25.01 2.45
CA SER A 28 3.77 25.69 2.28
C SER A 28 4.88 24.72 1.85
N HIS A 29 4.91 23.53 2.45
CA HIS A 29 5.86 22.47 2.11
C HIS A 29 5.17 21.35 1.33
N LYS A 30 5.61 21.13 0.08
CA LYS A 30 5.01 20.14 -0.81
C LYS A 30 5.70 18.79 -0.69
N PHE A 31 4.95 17.75 -0.37
CA PHE A 31 5.42 16.37 -0.46
C PHE A 31 5.27 15.82 -1.90
N ARG A 32 6.17 14.93 -2.32
CA ARG A 32 6.05 14.22 -3.60
C ARG A 32 4.93 13.18 -3.54
N ILE A 33 4.11 13.08 -4.58
CA ILE A 33 3.05 12.07 -4.71
C ILE A 33 3.43 11.10 -5.82
N ALA A 34 3.24 9.80 -5.60
CA ALA A 34 3.47 8.79 -6.61
C ALA A 34 2.29 7.79 -6.66
N PRO A 35 1.50 7.74 -7.75
CA PRO A 35 0.56 6.66 -7.96
C PRO A 35 1.31 5.33 -8.15
N ILE A 36 0.84 4.27 -7.51
CA ILE A 36 1.45 2.94 -7.58
C ILE A 36 0.47 1.89 -8.11
N LYS A 37 0.99 0.97 -8.93
CA LYS A 37 0.29 -0.27 -9.32
C LYS A 37 1.16 -1.47 -8.99
N PRO A 38 0.75 -2.34 -8.06
CA PRO A 38 1.39 -3.63 -7.93
C PRO A 38 1.19 -4.47 -9.20
N ILE A 39 2.25 -5.13 -9.69
CA ILE A 39 2.20 -6.11 -10.79
C ILE A 39 2.40 -7.54 -10.30
N SER A 40 2.94 -7.69 -9.10
CA SER A 40 3.10 -8.99 -8.44
C SER A 40 1.74 -9.63 -8.14
N ASN A 41 1.73 -10.93 -7.86
CA ASN A 41 0.54 -11.59 -7.35
C ASN A 41 0.18 -11.05 -5.94
N LYS A 42 -1.12 -10.89 -5.66
CA LYS A 42 -1.61 -10.39 -4.38
C LYS A 42 -1.18 -11.26 -3.20
N PHE A 43 -1.36 -12.57 -3.31
CA PHE A 43 -0.96 -13.53 -2.28
C PHE A 43 0.54 -13.43 -2.00
N THR A 44 1.37 -13.39 -3.04
CA THR A 44 2.83 -13.22 -2.91
C THR A 44 3.22 -11.94 -2.16
N ARG A 45 2.46 -10.85 -2.31
CA ARG A 45 2.70 -9.66 -1.49
C ARG A 45 2.29 -9.87 -0.05
N ILE A 46 1.10 -10.43 0.20
CA ILE A 46 0.58 -10.62 1.55
C ILE A 46 1.51 -11.51 2.38
N ILE A 47 2.07 -12.59 1.81
CA ILE A 47 3.02 -13.45 2.53
C ILE A 47 4.29 -12.73 2.98
N THR A 48 4.66 -11.59 2.36
CA THR A 48 5.82 -10.78 2.81
C THR A 48 5.62 -10.20 4.20
N LEU A 49 4.37 -10.16 4.70
CA LEU A 49 4.04 -9.68 6.03
C LEU A 49 4.21 -10.75 7.12
N ILE A 50 4.34 -12.04 6.77
CA ILE A 50 4.41 -13.14 7.75
C ILE A 50 5.61 -12.95 8.69
N GLU A 51 6.82 -12.81 8.13
CA GLU A 51 8.04 -12.63 8.91
C GLU A 51 8.02 -11.38 9.79
N PRO A 52 7.66 -10.18 9.30
CA PRO A 52 7.64 -8.99 10.14
C PRO A 52 6.55 -9.01 11.21
N PHE A 53 5.41 -9.68 11.01
CA PHE A 53 4.46 -9.93 12.09
C PHE A 53 4.98 -10.94 13.12
N ALA A 54 5.51 -12.08 12.65
CA ALA A 54 6.03 -13.14 13.53
C ALA A 54 7.23 -12.70 14.38
N THR A 55 8.02 -11.76 13.86
CA THR A 55 9.21 -11.21 14.55
C THR A 55 8.94 -9.87 15.24
N SER A 56 7.69 -9.42 15.27
CA SER A 56 7.29 -8.12 15.85
C SER A 56 8.01 -6.90 15.27
N LYS A 57 8.56 -7.02 14.06
CA LYS A 57 9.09 -5.88 13.28
C LYS A 57 7.97 -5.01 12.69
N LEU A 58 6.76 -5.53 12.66
CA LEU A 58 5.54 -4.80 12.29
C LEU A 58 4.46 -5.02 13.35
N SER A 59 4.00 -3.93 13.95
CA SER A 59 2.89 -3.93 14.90
C SER A 59 1.76 -3.06 14.37
N ILE A 60 0.52 -3.54 14.51
CA ILE A 60 -0.68 -2.77 14.20
C ILE A 60 -1.13 -2.05 15.46
N MET A 61 -1.35 -0.74 15.36
CA MET A 61 -1.85 0.06 16.47
C MET A 61 -3.38 0.03 16.54
N ASP A 62 -3.91 0.15 17.75
CA ASP A 62 -5.33 -0.09 18.07
C ASP A 62 -6.30 0.99 17.57
N TYR A 63 -5.79 2.10 17.01
CA TYR A 63 -6.61 3.17 16.44
C TYR A 63 -7.15 2.86 15.03
N LEU A 64 -6.91 1.66 14.49
CA LEU A 64 -7.47 1.25 13.21
C LEU A 64 -8.98 1.01 13.29
N SER A 65 -9.65 1.15 12.15
CA SER A 65 -11.06 0.79 12.05
C SER A 65 -11.25 -0.70 12.33
N LYS A 66 -12.37 -1.07 12.97
CA LYS A 66 -12.75 -2.47 13.20
C LYS A 66 -12.74 -3.29 11.90
N SER A 67 -13.11 -2.68 10.78
CA SER A 67 -13.07 -3.31 9.46
C SER A 67 -11.66 -3.64 9.00
N ALA A 68 -10.69 -2.73 9.17
CA ALA A 68 -9.30 -2.98 8.79
C ALA A 68 -8.65 -4.05 9.68
N ILE A 69 -8.98 -4.06 10.97
CA ILE A 69 -8.56 -5.11 11.90
C ILE A 69 -9.15 -6.46 11.47
N ALA A 70 -10.45 -6.51 11.13
CA ALA A 70 -11.09 -7.73 10.65
C ALA A 70 -10.45 -8.24 9.35
N ASP A 71 -10.22 -7.37 8.36
CA ASP A 71 -9.52 -7.72 7.11
C ASP A 71 -8.15 -8.35 7.37
N ILE A 72 -7.42 -7.87 8.38
CA ILE A 72 -6.08 -8.35 8.71
C ILE A 72 -6.12 -9.69 9.43
N TYR A 73 -6.92 -9.80 10.50
CA TYR A 73 -6.89 -10.97 11.38
C TYR A 73 -7.81 -12.11 10.91
N GLN A 74 -8.79 -11.85 10.06
CA GLN A 74 -9.70 -12.88 9.52
C GLN A 74 -9.22 -13.45 8.19
N TYR A 75 -8.12 -12.95 7.63
CA TYR A 75 -7.58 -13.45 6.38
C TYR A 75 -7.10 -14.90 6.50
N LYS A 76 -7.64 -15.78 5.66
CA LYS A 76 -7.31 -17.21 5.64
C LYS A 76 -6.59 -17.67 4.38
N GLY A 77 -6.39 -16.78 3.41
CA GLY A 77 -5.79 -17.14 2.12
C GLY A 77 -6.68 -18.03 1.24
N ASP A 78 -7.96 -18.19 1.57
CA ASP A 78 -8.92 -19.03 0.85
C ASP A 78 -9.63 -18.31 -0.31
N GLY A 79 -9.29 -17.04 -0.54
CA GLY A 79 -9.87 -16.18 -1.58
C GLY A 79 -11.31 -15.71 -1.28
N LYS A 80 -11.86 -16.00 -0.10
CA LYS A 80 -13.25 -15.67 0.28
C LYS A 80 -13.34 -14.49 1.26
N SER A 81 -12.27 -14.20 1.99
CA SER A 81 -12.19 -13.09 2.95
C SER A 81 -11.78 -11.77 2.30
N ALA A 82 -12.24 -10.65 2.85
CA ALA A 82 -11.75 -9.32 2.51
C ALA A 82 -10.25 -9.21 2.86
N ASP A 83 -9.44 -8.76 1.90
CA ASP A 83 -7.97 -8.70 2.01
C ASP A 83 -7.39 -7.33 1.62
N ASP A 84 -8.26 -6.33 1.48
CA ASP A 84 -7.93 -5.02 0.91
C ASP A 84 -6.93 -4.27 1.79
N SER A 85 -7.13 -4.34 3.10
CA SER A 85 -6.24 -3.75 4.10
C SER A 85 -4.88 -4.44 4.11
N LEU A 86 -4.83 -5.78 4.01
CA LEU A 86 -3.59 -6.56 3.94
C LEU A 86 -2.81 -6.34 2.63
N ASP A 87 -3.50 -6.29 1.49
CA ASP A 87 -2.88 -6.02 0.19
C ASP A 87 -2.32 -4.59 0.15
N SER A 88 -2.97 -3.64 0.82
CA SER A 88 -2.46 -2.27 0.94
C SER A 88 -1.26 -2.20 1.89
N LEU A 89 -1.33 -2.88 3.03
CA LEU A 89 -0.25 -2.94 4.00
C LEU A 89 1.00 -3.63 3.43
N SER A 90 0.83 -4.74 2.72
CA SER A 90 1.95 -5.45 2.07
C SER A 90 2.61 -4.60 0.99
N ALA A 91 1.82 -3.89 0.17
CA ALA A 91 2.37 -2.96 -0.80
C ALA A 91 3.18 -1.84 -0.13
N ALA A 92 2.67 -1.27 0.97
CA ALA A 92 3.37 -0.23 1.73
C ALA A 92 4.67 -0.77 2.35
N TYR A 93 4.62 -1.94 2.99
CA TYR A 93 5.79 -2.59 3.58
C TYR A 93 6.89 -2.81 2.54
N MET A 94 6.54 -3.36 1.38
CA MET A 94 7.48 -3.60 0.28
C MET A 94 8.09 -2.29 -0.25
N LEU A 95 7.31 -1.21 -0.35
CA LEU A 95 7.80 0.11 -0.77
C LEU A 95 8.83 0.70 0.19
N LEU A 96 8.74 0.37 1.48
CA LEU A 96 9.63 0.87 2.52
C LEU A 96 10.88 0.00 2.69
N THR A 97 10.78 -1.31 2.46
CA THR A 97 11.85 -2.26 2.78
C THR A 97 12.66 -2.73 1.58
N LEU A 98 12.08 -2.72 0.36
CA LEU A 98 12.78 -3.21 -0.81
C LEU A 98 13.67 -2.15 -1.46
N GLY A 99 14.86 -2.58 -1.90
CA GLY A 99 15.71 -1.77 -2.75
C GLY A 99 15.12 -1.52 -4.14
N THR A 100 15.63 -0.50 -4.83
CA THR A 100 15.09 -0.02 -6.12
C THR A 100 15.01 -1.11 -7.21
N ARG A 101 15.96 -2.06 -7.24
CA ARG A 101 15.94 -3.17 -8.20
C ARG A 101 14.76 -4.11 -7.95
N SER A 102 14.53 -4.48 -6.69
CA SER A 102 13.44 -5.37 -6.29
C SER A 102 12.07 -4.70 -6.45
N LEU A 103 11.96 -3.39 -6.18
CA LEU A 103 10.70 -2.66 -6.39
C LEU A 103 10.18 -2.75 -7.83
N LYS A 104 11.08 -2.72 -8.83
CA LYS A 104 10.70 -2.85 -10.25
C LYS A 104 10.08 -4.20 -10.60
N ALA A 105 10.34 -5.25 -9.81
CA ALA A 105 9.72 -6.56 -10.00
C ALA A 105 8.29 -6.62 -9.43
N HIS A 106 7.95 -5.74 -8.49
CA HIS A 106 6.68 -5.80 -7.76
C HIS A 106 5.70 -4.69 -8.12
N PHE A 107 6.18 -3.58 -8.67
CA PHE A 107 5.37 -2.42 -9.03
C PHE A 107 5.67 -1.95 -10.46
N ILE A 108 4.65 -1.41 -11.13
CA ILE A 108 4.86 -0.59 -12.34
C ILE A 108 5.78 0.58 -11.95
N LYS A 109 6.64 1.00 -12.89
CA LYS A 109 7.53 2.16 -12.76
C LYS A 109 6.82 3.30 -12.00
N ILE A 110 7.28 3.53 -10.77
CA ILE A 110 6.80 4.57 -9.88
C ILE A 110 7.15 5.92 -10.53
N ARG A 111 6.14 6.73 -10.84
CA ARG A 111 6.30 8.06 -11.42
C ARG A 111 5.77 9.09 -10.44
N PHE A 112 6.46 10.21 -10.33
CA PHE A 112 6.09 11.31 -9.46
C PHE A 112 5.17 12.29 -10.18
N LEU A 113 4.21 12.84 -9.43
CA LEU A 113 3.30 13.92 -9.80
C LEU A 113 3.49 15.13 -8.89
#